data_AF-A0A355L373-F1
#
_entry.id   AF-A0A355L373-F1
#
_cell.length_a   1.000
_cell.length_b   1.000
_cell.length_c   1.000
_cell.angle_alpha   90.00
_cell.angle_beta   90.00
_cell.angle_gamma   90.00
#
_symmetry.space_group_name_H-M   'P 1'
#
loop_
_entity.id
_entity.type
_entity.pdbx_description
1 polymer ?
#
loop_
_entity_poly.entity_id
_entity_poly.type
_entity_poly.pdbx_seq_one_letter_code
_entity_poly.pdbx_strand_id
1 'polypeptide(L)'
;MTNTDILLEDLEDVLDDATSIPLSKKYAVDVDKIKTIIEDIRLNTPQETKQAKAIVDSRNNILEEAKKEAADIIAKAQEEARELVARDQITQTAQAEAADIIAKAKEQGDSYIADAQNQASDILGNATNQANEMVTTAQNKSREMLTAVNNYADDTLLSIDDSLYKALADVRRIRKGIEDTQNKNK
;
A
#
# COMPACT_ATOMS: atom_id res chain seq x y z
N MET A 1 -18.15 -64.48 27.94
CA MET A 1 -19.21 -65.44 28.28
C MET A 1 -20.39 -64.64 28.75
N THR A 2 -21.51 -64.75 28.05
CA THR A 2 -22.76 -64.17 28.50
C THR A 2 -23.37 -65.05 29.61
N ASN A 3 -24.39 -64.55 30.30
CA ASN A 3 -25.09 -65.32 31.33
C ASN A 3 -25.78 -66.55 30.70
N THR A 4 -26.24 -66.41 29.46
CA THR A 4 -26.77 -67.54 28.67
C THR A 4 -25.71 -68.58 28.33
N ASP A 5 -24.47 -68.17 28.01
CA ASP A 5 -23.37 -69.12 27.74
C ASP A 5 -23.08 -70.00 28.97
N ILE A 6 -23.07 -69.39 30.16
CA ILE A 6 -22.83 -70.10 31.44
C ILE A 6 -23.96 -71.11 31.70
N LEU A 7 -25.21 -70.72 31.47
CA LEU A 7 -26.36 -71.61 31.66
C LEU A 7 -26.41 -72.77 30.65
N LEU A 8 -25.89 -72.55 29.43
CA LEU A 8 -25.75 -73.61 28.43
C LEU A 8 -24.65 -74.60 28.83
N GLU A 9 -23.54 -74.11 29.37
CA GLU A 9 -22.45 -74.93 29.92
C GLU A 9 -22.94 -75.75 31.14
N ASP A 10 -23.68 -75.12 32.06
CA ASP A 10 -24.33 -75.81 33.19
C ASP A 10 -25.34 -76.88 32.73
N LEU A 11 -26.02 -76.65 31.59
CA LEU A 11 -26.95 -77.63 31.01
C LEU A 11 -26.20 -78.81 30.39
N GLU A 12 -25.09 -78.55 29.70
CA GLU A 12 -24.20 -79.58 29.16
C GLU A 12 -23.63 -80.45 30.28
N ASP A 13 -23.14 -79.83 31.37
CA ASP A 13 -22.63 -80.55 32.54
C ASP A 13 -23.68 -81.49 33.16
N VAL A 14 -24.94 -81.05 33.26
CA VAL A 14 -26.04 -81.89 33.79
C VAL A 14 -26.38 -83.07 32.86
N LEU A 15 -26.18 -82.91 31.55
CA LEU A 15 -26.40 -83.97 30.57
C LEU A 15 -25.23 -84.96 30.54
N ASP A 16 -24.01 -84.49 30.75
CA ASP A 16 -22.80 -85.32 30.81
C ASP A 16 -22.75 -86.16 32.10
N ASP A 17 -23.22 -85.61 33.23
CA ASP A 17 -23.34 -86.31 34.52
C ASP A 17 -24.53 -87.30 34.60
N ALA A 18 -25.28 -87.47 33.50
CA ALA A 18 -26.48 -88.30 33.48
C ALA A 18 -26.16 -89.79 33.77
N THR A 19 -26.99 -90.42 34.62
CA THR A 19 -26.75 -91.81 35.05
C THR A 19 -27.32 -92.82 34.05
N SER A 20 -26.50 -93.70 33.48
CA SER A 20 -26.97 -94.75 32.54
C SER A 20 -27.87 -95.78 33.24
N ILE A 21 -29.02 -96.12 32.64
CA ILE A 21 -29.96 -97.11 33.17
C ILE A 21 -29.58 -98.52 32.67
N PRO A 22 -29.35 -99.52 33.55
CA PRO A 22 -29.00 -100.88 33.15
C PRO A 22 -30.05 -101.53 32.23
N LEU A 23 -29.58 -102.29 31.22
CA LEU A 23 -30.41 -102.95 30.19
C LEU A 23 -31.25 -101.98 29.32
N SER A 24 -30.93 -100.68 29.33
CA SER A 24 -31.56 -99.62 28.54
C SER A 24 -30.51 -98.78 27.81
N LYS A 25 -30.88 -98.16 26.69
CA LYS A 25 -30.05 -97.14 26.01
C LYS A 25 -30.34 -95.71 26.51
N LYS A 26 -31.01 -95.57 27.65
CA LYS A 26 -31.48 -94.29 28.22
C LYS A 26 -30.67 -93.91 29.45
N TYR A 27 -30.53 -92.61 29.65
CA TYR A 27 -29.92 -92.01 30.83
C TYR A 27 -31.01 -91.41 31.73
N ALA A 28 -30.79 -91.49 33.03
CA ALA A 28 -31.57 -90.81 34.05
C ALA A 28 -30.96 -89.43 34.32
N VAL A 29 -31.79 -88.39 34.23
CA VAL A 29 -31.44 -86.99 34.45
C VAL A 29 -32.43 -86.36 35.42
N ASP A 30 -31.96 -85.36 36.17
CA ASP A 30 -32.84 -84.53 36.98
C ASP A 30 -33.60 -83.55 36.08
N VAL A 31 -34.86 -83.91 35.81
CA VAL A 31 -35.74 -83.13 34.94
C VAL A 31 -36.05 -81.76 35.55
N ASP A 32 -36.08 -81.64 36.88
CA ASP A 32 -36.39 -80.36 37.53
C ASP A 32 -35.20 -79.42 37.43
N LYS A 33 -33.97 -79.91 37.62
CA LYS A 33 -32.74 -79.13 37.39
C LYS A 33 -32.62 -78.64 35.94
N ILE A 34 -32.88 -79.51 34.95
CA ILE A 34 -32.88 -79.14 33.53
C ILE A 34 -33.95 -78.09 33.22
N LYS A 35 -35.16 -78.23 33.76
CA LYS A 35 -36.25 -77.26 33.56
C LYS A 35 -35.89 -75.88 34.10
N THR A 36 -35.27 -75.80 35.27
CA THR A 36 -34.81 -74.54 35.86
C THR A 36 -33.78 -73.86 34.96
N ILE A 37 -32.76 -74.58 34.50
CA ILE A 37 -31.74 -74.03 33.60
C ILE A 37 -32.36 -73.55 32.29
N ILE A 38 -33.29 -74.30 31.70
CA ILE A 38 -34.02 -73.89 30.49
C ILE A 38 -34.88 -72.64 30.74
N GLU A 39 -35.55 -72.52 31.90
CA GLU A 39 -36.30 -71.32 32.26
C GLU A 39 -35.40 -70.10 32.39
N ASP A 40 -34.24 -70.25 33.02
CA ASP A 40 -33.26 -69.17 33.16
C ASP A 40 -32.68 -68.77 31.80
N ILE A 41 -32.37 -69.72 30.91
CA ILE A 41 -31.96 -69.44 29.52
C ILE A 41 -33.05 -68.65 28.81
N ARG A 42 -34.32 -69.06 28.93
CA ARG A 42 -35.46 -68.38 28.29
C ARG A 42 -35.69 -66.97 28.82
N LEU A 43 -35.37 -66.71 30.10
CA LEU A 43 -35.45 -65.38 30.70
C LEU A 43 -34.27 -64.47 30.30
N ASN A 44 -33.05 -65.01 30.22
CA ASN A 44 -31.83 -64.24 29.97
C ASN A 44 -31.55 -63.99 28.48
N THR A 45 -31.77 -64.97 27.59
CA THR A 45 -31.46 -64.86 26.15
C THR A 45 -32.10 -63.64 25.46
N PRO A 46 -33.40 -63.31 25.68
CA PRO A 46 -34.02 -62.15 25.05
C PRO A 46 -33.42 -60.82 25.52
N GLN A 47 -33.02 -60.74 26.80
CA GLN A 47 -32.40 -59.54 27.35
C GLN A 47 -31.01 -59.31 26.75
N GLU A 48 -30.19 -60.36 26.66
CA GLU A 48 -28.86 -60.28 26.04
C GLU A 48 -28.93 -59.92 24.55
N THR A 49 -29.88 -60.50 23.82
CA THR A 49 -30.12 -60.16 22.41
C THR A 49 -30.52 -58.68 22.26
N LYS A 50 -31.36 -58.17 23.16
CA LYS A 50 -31.76 -56.75 23.18
C LYS A 50 -30.59 -55.83 23.51
N GLN A 51 -29.73 -56.21 24.45
CA GLN A 51 -28.51 -55.47 24.79
C GLN A 51 -27.53 -55.45 23.62
N ALA A 52 -27.28 -56.59 22.98
CA ALA A 52 -26.43 -56.69 21.80
C ALA A 52 -26.92 -55.78 20.67
N LYS A 53 -28.22 -55.78 20.40
CA LYS A 53 -28.84 -54.87 19.41
C LYS A 53 -28.65 -53.40 19.80
N ALA A 54 -28.87 -53.04 21.06
CA ALA A 54 -28.66 -51.67 21.54
C ALA A 54 -27.20 -51.20 21.41
N ILE A 55 -26.23 -52.09 21.64
CA ILE A 55 -24.80 -51.79 21.45
C ILE A 55 -24.50 -51.52 19.97
N VAL A 56 -25.03 -52.34 19.04
CA VAL A 56 -24.85 -52.15 17.60
C VAL A 56 -25.50 -50.85 17.13
N ASP A 57 -26.72 -50.56 17.59
CA ASP A 57 -27.43 -49.32 17.24
C ASP A 57 -26.67 -48.09 17.78
N SER A 58 -26.19 -48.14 19.03
CA SER A 58 -25.37 -47.09 19.62
C SER A 58 -24.06 -46.88 18.84
N ARG A 59 -23.37 -47.96 18.47
CA ARG A 59 -22.16 -47.88 17.65
C ARG A 59 -22.43 -47.23 16.30
N ASN A 60 -23.54 -47.57 15.65
CA ASN A 60 -23.91 -46.98 14.36
C ASN A 60 -24.19 -45.48 14.49
N ASN A 61 -24.91 -45.07 15.54
CA ASN A 61 -25.16 -43.66 15.81
C ASN A 61 -23.85 -42.89 16.05
N ILE A 62 -22.93 -43.43 16.87
CA ILE A 62 -21.61 -42.82 17.10
C ILE A 62 -20.82 -42.67 15.79
N LEU A 63 -20.84 -43.71 14.94
CA LEU A 63 -20.16 -43.68 13.65
C LEU A 63 -20.75 -42.64 12.69
N GLU A 64 -22.07 -42.48 12.70
CA GLU A 64 -22.76 -41.51 11.85
C GLU A 64 -22.49 -40.08 12.32
N GLU A 65 -22.54 -39.84 13.63
CA GLU A 65 -22.22 -38.55 14.23
C GLU A 65 -20.75 -38.16 14.00
N ALA A 66 -19.81 -39.08 14.20
CA ALA A 66 -18.39 -38.86 13.91
C ALA A 66 -18.12 -38.56 12.43
N LYS A 67 -18.83 -39.24 11.51
CA LYS A 67 -18.73 -38.95 10.07
C LYS A 67 -19.28 -37.56 9.74
N LYS A 68 -20.38 -37.16 10.37
CA LYS A 68 -20.96 -35.84 10.20
C LYS A 68 -20.02 -34.75 10.71
N GLU A 69 -19.50 -34.89 11.93
CA GLU A 69 -18.52 -33.94 12.47
C GLU A 69 -17.27 -33.85 11.59
N ALA A 70 -16.75 -34.98 11.11
CA ALA A 70 -15.60 -34.97 10.20
C ALA A 70 -15.91 -34.21 8.90
N ALA A 71 -17.10 -34.40 8.33
CA ALA A 71 -17.53 -33.67 7.15
C ALA A 71 -17.66 -32.17 7.42
N ASP A 72 -18.23 -31.78 8.56
CA ASP A 72 -18.39 -30.39 8.98
C ASP A 72 -17.04 -29.71 9.21
N ILE A 73 -16.08 -30.39 9.85
CA ILE A 73 -14.71 -29.90 10.05
C ILE A 73 -14.02 -29.68 8.70
N ILE A 74 -14.13 -30.63 7.77
CA ILE A 74 -13.53 -30.50 6.43
C ILE A 74 -14.16 -29.33 5.67
N ALA A 75 -15.49 -29.21 5.71
CA ALA A 75 -16.19 -28.12 5.05
C ALA A 75 -15.75 -26.75 5.58
N LYS A 76 -15.68 -26.61 6.91
CA LYS A 76 -15.22 -25.38 7.56
C LYS A 76 -13.76 -25.06 7.24
N ALA A 77 -12.87 -26.04 7.29
CA ALA A 77 -11.46 -25.85 6.93
C ALA A 77 -11.28 -25.43 5.47
N GLN A 78 -12.10 -25.97 4.56
CA GLN A 78 -12.09 -25.57 3.15
C GLN A 78 -12.60 -24.13 2.95
N GLU A 79 -13.61 -23.71 3.71
CA GLU A 79 -14.12 -22.33 3.69
C GLU A 79 -13.06 -21.34 4.19
N GLU A 80 -12.47 -21.60 5.35
CA GLU A 80 -11.39 -20.77 5.93
C GLU A 80 -10.18 -20.68 4.99
N ALA A 81 -9.78 -21.79 4.35
CA ALA A 81 -8.70 -21.78 3.38
C ALA A 81 -9.01 -20.92 2.15
N ARG A 82 -10.26 -20.93 1.65
CA ARG A 82 -10.69 -20.06 0.55
C ARG A 82 -10.67 -18.59 0.94
N GLU A 83 -11.13 -18.27 2.15
CA GLU A 83 -11.11 -16.91 2.67
C GLU A 83 -9.68 -16.38 2.81
N LEU A 84 -8.76 -17.20 3.34
CA LEU A 84 -7.36 -16.83 3.51
C LEU A 84 -6.68 -16.55 2.17
N VAL A 85 -6.89 -17.42 1.17
CA VAL A 85 -6.36 -17.20 -0.19
C VAL A 85 -6.95 -15.93 -0.83
N ALA A 86 -8.25 -15.68 -0.65
CA ALA A 86 -8.87 -14.46 -1.14
C ALA A 86 -8.27 -13.21 -0.47
N ARG A 87 -8.05 -13.25 0.85
CA ARG A 87 -7.43 -12.16 1.61
C ARG A 87 -5.98 -11.90 1.18
N ASP A 88 -5.21 -12.95 0.92
CA ASP A 88 -3.84 -12.84 0.43
C ASP A 88 -3.80 -12.22 -0.96
N GLN A 89 -4.71 -12.61 -1.87
CA GLN A 89 -4.82 -12.00 -3.20
C GLN A 89 -5.18 -10.51 -3.13
N ILE A 90 -6.12 -10.14 -2.26
CA ILE A 90 -6.47 -8.73 -2.01
C ILE A 90 -5.24 -7.97 -1.50
N THR A 91 -4.50 -8.56 -0.55
CA THR A 91 -3.32 -7.92 0.05
C THR A 91 -2.21 -7.72 -0.99
N GLN A 92 -1.93 -8.73 -1.82
CA GLN A 92 -0.96 -8.61 -2.91
C GLN A 92 -1.37 -7.54 -3.93
N THR A 93 -2.65 -7.49 -4.29
CA THR A 93 -3.18 -6.50 -5.23
C THR A 93 -3.05 -5.08 -4.65
N ALA A 94 -3.43 -4.88 -3.40
CA ALA A 94 -3.31 -3.60 -2.70
C ALA A 94 -1.84 -3.15 -2.57
N GLN A 95 -0.90 -4.09 -2.32
CA GLN A 95 0.53 -3.78 -2.29
C GLN A 95 1.06 -3.37 -3.68
N ALA A 96 0.62 -4.04 -4.74
CA ALA A 96 1.00 -3.69 -6.11
C ALA A 96 0.46 -2.29 -6.51
N GLU A 97 -0.79 -1.99 -6.18
CA GLU A 97 -1.38 -0.67 -6.40
C GLU A 97 -0.67 0.42 -5.60
N ALA A 98 -0.32 0.16 -4.34
CA ALA A 98 0.44 1.10 -3.52
C ALA A 98 1.82 1.38 -4.12
N ALA A 99 2.52 0.36 -4.61
CA ALA A 99 3.80 0.51 -5.28
C ALA A 99 3.68 1.34 -6.57
N ASP A 100 2.63 1.12 -7.36
CA ASP A 100 2.35 1.89 -8.58
C ASP A 100 2.04 3.37 -8.26
N ILE A 101 1.24 3.64 -7.22
CA ILE A 101 0.95 5.01 -6.77
C ILE A 101 2.24 5.72 -6.36
N ILE A 102 3.10 5.07 -5.59
CA ILE A 102 4.38 5.65 -5.15
C ILE A 102 5.29 5.92 -6.35
N ALA A 103 5.36 4.98 -7.31
CA ALA A 103 6.15 5.15 -8.52
C ALA A 103 5.67 6.35 -9.35
N LYS A 104 4.35 6.45 -9.58
CA LYS A 104 3.73 7.58 -10.29
C LYS A 104 3.93 8.91 -9.56
N ALA A 105 3.76 8.93 -8.24
CA ALA A 105 3.98 10.14 -7.45
C ALA A 105 5.43 10.61 -7.53
N LYS A 106 6.39 9.68 -7.53
CA LYS A 106 7.81 9.98 -7.71
C LYS A 106 8.11 10.52 -9.11
N GLU A 107 7.62 9.86 -10.15
CA GLU A 107 7.79 10.30 -11.55
C GLU A 107 7.22 11.70 -11.78
N GLN A 108 6.01 11.95 -11.28
CA GLN A 108 5.39 13.28 -11.33
C GLN A 108 6.22 14.30 -10.57
N GLY A 109 6.69 13.97 -9.36
CA GLY A 109 7.56 14.83 -8.56
C GLY A 109 8.85 15.21 -9.29
N ASP A 110 9.51 14.23 -9.90
CA ASP A 110 10.74 14.43 -10.67
C ASP A 110 10.47 15.33 -11.90
N SER A 111 9.35 15.13 -12.59
CA SER A 111 8.92 16.00 -13.70
C SER A 111 8.67 17.44 -13.24
N TYR A 112 7.96 17.63 -12.13
CA TYR A 112 7.70 18.97 -11.58
C TYR A 112 8.99 19.70 -11.21
N ILE A 113 9.97 19.00 -10.64
CA ILE A 113 11.27 19.58 -10.31
C ILE A 113 12.02 19.98 -11.59
N ALA A 114 12.03 19.12 -12.61
CA ALA A 114 12.67 19.42 -13.89
C ALA A 114 12.02 20.64 -14.57
N ASP A 115 10.69 20.70 -14.60
CA ASP A 115 9.95 21.83 -15.16
C ASP A 115 10.22 23.13 -14.40
N ALA A 116 10.24 23.08 -13.07
CA ALA A 116 10.56 24.23 -12.23
C ALA A 116 12.01 24.72 -12.45
N GLN A 117 12.96 23.80 -12.61
CA GLN A 117 14.36 24.13 -12.91
C GLN A 117 14.50 24.79 -14.28
N ASN A 118 13.81 24.27 -15.31
CA ASN A 118 13.81 24.86 -16.64
C ASN A 118 13.21 26.27 -16.62
N GLN A 119 12.06 26.46 -15.98
CA GLN A 119 11.45 27.78 -15.84
C GLN A 119 12.34 28.76 -15.08
N ALA A 120 12.98 28.32 -14.00
CA ALA A 120 13.92 29.16 -13.25
C ALA A 120 15.12 29.58 -14.11
N SER A 121 15.67 28.66 -14.91
CA SER A 121 16.75 28.93 -15.84
C SER A 121 16.34 29.93 -16.91
N ASP A 122 15.14 29.80 -17.48
CA ASP A 122 14.63 30.72 -18.50
C ASP A 122 14.42 32.13 -17.93
N ILE A 123 13.82 32.24 -16.74
CA ILE A 123 13.63 33.53 -16.06
C ILE A 123 14.99 34.19 -15.78
N LEU A 124 15.96 33.43 -15.28
CA LEU A 124 17.29 33.95 -14.97
C LEU A 124 18.02 34.39 -16.24
N GLY A 125 17.93 33.61 -17.33
CA GLY A 125 18.49 33.96 -18.63
C GLY A 125 17.90 35.25 -19.18
N ASN A 126 16.57 35.37 -19.16
CA ASN A 126 15.86 36.57 -19.61
C ASN A 126 16.20 37.80 -18.76
N ALA A 127 16.23 37.66 -17.44
CA ALA A 127 16.61 38.74 -16.54
C ALA A 127 18.05 39.20 -16.77
N THR A 128 18.97 38.25 -17.00
CA THR A 128 20.38 38.56 -17.30
C THR A 128 20.52 39.32 -18.62
N ASN A 129 19.82 38.87 -19.67
CA ASN A 129 19.83 39.56 -20.97
C ASN A 129 19.27 40.98 -20.85
N GLN A 130 18.14 41.15 -20.18
CA GLN A 130 17.53 42.45 -19.95
C GLN A 130 18.43 43.39 -19.15
N ALA A 131 19.12 42.87 -18.12
CA ALA A 131 20.09 43.64 -17.35
C ALA A 131 21.27 44.10 -18.23
N ASN A 132 21.81 43.23 -19.08
CA ASN A 132 22.89 43.56 -19.99
C ASN A 132 22.48 44.63 -21.02
N GLU A 133 21.27 44.52 -21.58
CA GLU A 133 20.71 45.53 -22.48
C GLU A 133 20.53 46.88 -21.80
N MET A 134 20.05 46.88 -20.55
CA MET A 134 19.87 48.09 -19.76
C MET A 134 21.22 48.78 -19.48
N VAL A 135 22.25 48.02 -19.10
CA VAL A 135 23.61 48.55 -18.89
C VAL A 135 24.16 49.12 -20.20
N THR A 136 24.02 48.40 -21.31
CA THR A 136 24.49 48.85 -22.63
C THR A 136 23.78 50.15 -23.05
N THR A 137 22.47 50.21 -22.86
CA THR A 137 21.66 51.41 -23.16
C THR A 137 22.09 52.59 -22.30
N ALA A 138 22.27 52.38 -20.99
CA ALA A 138 22.72 53.42 -20.07
C ALA A 138 24.12 53.95 -20.43
N GLN A 139 25.05 53.06 -20.80
CA GLN A 139 26.40 53.44 -21.24
C GLN A 139 26.36 54.26 -22.54
N ASN A 140 25.59 53.82 -23.54
CA ASN A 140 25.43 54.57 -24.78
C ASN A 140 24.81 55.94 -24.53
N LYS A 141 23.77 56.01 -23.68
CA LYS A 141 23.13 57.28 -23.34
C LYS A 141 24.06 58.23 -22.62
N SER A 142 24.89 57.72 -21.72
CA SER A 142 25.92 58.50 -21.03
C SER A 142 26.94 59.08 -22.02
N ARG A 143 27.40 58.29 -23.00
CA ARG A 143 28.33 58.77 -24.05
C ARG A 143 27.71 59.85 -24.93
N GLU A 144 26.46 59.66 -25.35
CA GLU A 144 25.71 60.69 -26.10
C GLU A 144 25.60 61.98 -25.29
N MET A 145 25.25 61.89 -24.01
CA MET A 145 25.11 63.04 -23.13
C MET A 145 26.44 63.79 -22.97
N LEU A 146 27.55 63.08 -22.73
CA LEU A 146 28.88 63.70 -22.64
C LEU A 146 29.27 64.41 -23.95
N THR A 147 28.95 63.80 -25.10
CA THR A 147 29.20 64.42 -26.41
C THR A 147 28.37 65.70 -26.58
N ALA A 148 27.08 65.66 -26.22
CA ALA A 148 26.20 66.82 -26.28
C ALA A 148 26.67 67.95 -25.34
N VAL A 149 27.11 67.61 -24.13
CA VAL A 149 27.66 68.57 -23.16
C VAL A 149 28.94 69.22 -23.69
N ASN A 150 29.86 68.44 -24.28
CA ASN A 150 31.09 68.98 -24.87
C ASN A 150 30.78 69.94 -26.03
N ASN A 151 29.89 69.55 -26.95
CA ASN A 151 29.50 70.41 -28.06
C ASN A 151 28.84 71.72 -27.56
N TYR A 152 27.97 71.63 -26.55
CA TYR A 152 27.36 72.81 -25.95
C TYR A 152 28.39 73.74 -25.28
N ALA A 153 29.38 73.17 -24.59
CA ALA A 153 30.47 73.93 -23.99
C ALA A 153 31.29 74.66 -25.07
N ASP A 154 31.64 73.97 -26.16
CA ASP A 154 32.37 74.56 -27.30
C ASP A 154 31.56 75.68 -27.96
N ASP A 155 30.27 75.46 -28.25
CA ASP A 155 29.39 76.49 -28.83
C ASP A 155 29.27 77.72 -27.92
N THR A 156 29.17 77.50 -26.61
CA THR A 156 29.12 78.58 -25.61
C THR A 156 30.45 79.36 -25.58
N LEU A 157 31.58 78.66 -25.59
CA LEU A 157 32.91 79.28 -25.62
C LEU A 157 33.13 80.11 -26.89
N LEU A 158 32.72 79.60 -28.06
CA LEU A 158 32.78 80.34 -29.32
C LEU A 158 31.93 81.61 -29.29
N SER A 159 30.72 81.55 -28.71
CA SER A 159 29.84 82.73 -28.56
C SER A 159 30.43 83.78 -27.61
N ILE A 160 31.05 83.35 -26.51
CA ILE A 160 31.76 84.23 -25.58
C ILE A 160 32.95 84.89 -26.29
N ASP A 161 33.74 84.12 -27.03
CA ASP A 161 34.89 84.62 -27.79
C ASP A 161 34.47 85.69 -28.80
N ASP A 162 33.44 85.45 -29.62
CA ASP A 162 32.88 86.44 -30.55
C ASP A 162 32.41 87.73 -29.84
N SER A 163 31.74 87.58 -28.69
CA SER A 163 31.29 88.71 -27.88
C SER A 163 32.46 89.54 -27.34
N LEU A 164 33.53 88.90 -26.89
CA LEU A 164 34.75 89.56 -26.42
C LEU A 164 35.50 90.26 -27.57
N TYR A 165 35.58 89.63 -28.75
CA TYR A 165 36.15 90.24 -29.94
C TYR A 165 35.43 91.54 -30.32
N LYS A 166 34.08 91.51 -30.35
CA LYS A 166 33.25 92.70 -30.63
C LYS A 166 33.48 93.80 -29.59
N ALA A 167 33.46 93.46 -28.31
CA ALA A 167 33.71 94.42 -27.24
C ALA A 167 35.11 95.05 -27.34
N LEU A 168 36.15 94.26 -27.65
CA LEU A 168 37.52 94.75 -27.84
C LEU A 168 37.63 95.66 -29.06
N ALA A 169 36.97 95.32 -30.17
CA ALA A 169 36.93 96.13 -31.38
C ALA A 169 36.30 97.50 -31.10
N ASP A 170 35.21 97.54 -30.33
CA ASP A 170 34.59 98.78 -29.90
C ASP A 170 35.51 99.62 -29.01
N VAL A 171 36.18 99.02 -28.02
CA VAL A 171 37.15 99.72 -27.18
C VAL A 171 38.29 100.31 -28.02
N ARG A 172 38.83 99.56 -28.98
CA ARG A 172 39.89 100.05 -29.89
C ARG A 172 39.39 101.21 -30.75
N ARG A 173 38.17 101.11 -31.27
CA ARG A 173 37.52 102.18 -32.05
C ARG A 173 37.34 103.45 -31.21
N ILE A 174 36.85 103.33 -29.97
CA ILE A 174 36.70 104.45 -29.04
C ILE A 174 38.06 105.09 -28.75
N ARG A 175 39.08 104.29 -28.43
CA ARG A 175 40.44 104.78 -28.15
C ARG A 175 41.01 105.58 -29.33
N LYS A 176 40.91 105.03 -30.54
CA LYS A 176 41.38 105.70 -31.76
C LYS A 176 40.66 107.05 -31.98
N GLY A 177 39.35 107.09 -31.76
CA GLY A 177 38.58 108.34 -31.86
C GLY A 177 39.05 109.41 -30.85
N ILE A 178 39.43 109.02 -29.64
CA ILE A 178 40.00 109.93 -28.63
C ILE A 178 41.37 110.44 -29.08
N GLU A 179 42.27 109.57 -29.56
CA GLU A 179 43.59 109.95 -30.06
C GLU A 179 43.50 110.94 -31.24
N ASP A 180 42.62 110.67 -32.22
CA ASP A 180 42.38 111.56 -33.36
C ASP A 180 41.85 112.95 -32.92
N THR A 181 41.04 112.99 -31.85
CA THR A 181 40.52 114.24 -31.29
C THR A 181 41.61 115.02 -30.53
N GLN A 182 42.49 114.33 -29.82
CA GLN A 182 43.62 114.97 -29.13
C GLN A 182 44.66 115.53 -30.10
N ASN A 183 44.89 114.86 -31.25
CA ASN A 183 45.80 115.34 -32.28
C ASN A 183 45.25 116.52 -33.10
N LYS A 184 43.93 116.72 -33.16
CA LYS A 184 43.31 117.91 -33.80
C LYS A 184 43.33 119.17 -32.92
N ASN A 185 43.57 119.03 -31.62
CA ASN A 185 43.57 120.12 -30.64
C ASN A 185 45.00 120.55 -30.23
N LYS A 186 46.04 120.11 -30.96
CA LYS A 186 47.42 120.60 -30.91
C LYS A 186 47.74 121.35 -32.19
#